data_AF-A0A5N6LVR3-F1
#
_entry.id   AF-A0A5N6LVR3-F1
#
_cell.length_a   1.000
_cell.length_b   1.000
_cell.length_c   1.000
_cell.angle_alpha   90.00
_cell.angle_beta   90.00
_cell.angle_gamma   90.00
#
_symmetry.space_group_name_H-M   'P 1'
#
loop_
_entity.id
_entity.type
_entity.pdbx_description
1 polymer ?
#
loop_
_entity_poly.entity_id
_entity_poly.type
_entity_poly.pdbx_seq_one_letter_code
_entity_poly.pdbx_strand_id
1 'polypeptide(L)'
;MWTHQIESLPDHIDTQLKPSLEVPPKVELKELPNHLKYAFLGEDNTLPVIIAANLTESQEKELMKVLKENKAAVGWTIADLKGISPAIVMHKIITDQDVKPVRDTQRRLNPNMREVVNKEVLKWLDAGIIYPI
;
A
#
# COMPACT_ATOMS: atom_id res chain seq x y z
N MET A 1 0.38 -31.12 24.91
CA MET A 1 0.54 -29.79 25.53
C MET A 1 0.72 -28.77 24.41
N TRP A 2 -0.14 -27.76 24.31
CA TRP A 2 -0.01 -26.73 23.29
C TRP A 2 0.92 -25.63 23.80
N THR A 3 2.02 -25.39 23.10
CA THR A 3 3.01 -24.36 23.43
C THR A 3 2.57 -23.01 22.85
N HIS A 4 2.71 -21.95 23.63
CA HIS A 4 2.51 -20.57 23.18
C HIS A 4 3.66 -20.20 22.24
N GLN A 5 3.52 -20.47 20.95
CA GLN A 5 4.50 -20.08 19.95
C GLN A 5 4.26 -18.64 19.54
N ILE A 6 5.15 -17.75 19.96
CA ILE A 6 5.25 -16.40 19.41
C ILE A 6 5.92 -16.54 18.04
N GLU A 7 5.27 -16.07 16.99
CA GLU A 7 5.87 -16.06 15.65
C GLU A 7 6.94 -14.98 15.60
N SER A 8 8.18 -15.39 15.36
CA SER A 8 9.31 -14.50 15.14
C SER A 8 9.24 -13.94 13.72
N LEU A 9 9.51 -12.64 13.58
CA LEU A 9 9.76 -12.02 12.28
C LEU A 9 11.13 -12.48 11.74
N PRO A 10 11.34 -12.48 10.41
CA PRO A 10 12.66 -12.75 9.84
C PRO A 10 13.70 -11.71 10.28
N ASP A 11 14.93 -12.15 10.51
CA ASP A 11 16.05 -11.31 10.97
C ASP A 11 16.51 -10.26 9.94
N HIS A 12 16.17 -10.48 8.66
CA HIS A 12 16.50 -9.59 7.55
C HIS A 12 15.25 -9.36 6.68
N ILE A 13 14.88 -8.10 6.53
CA ILE A 13 13.82 -7.62 5.65
C ILE A 13 14.53 -7.11 4.40
N ASP A 14 14.43 -7.85 3.30
CA ASP A 14 15.07 -7.47 2.05
C ASP A 14 14.17 -6.45 1.33
N THR A 15 14.50 -5.16 1.46
CA THR A 15 13.83 -4.03 0.80
C THR A 15 14.01 -4.10 -0.73
N GLN A 16 13.32 -5.02 -1.39
CA GLN A 16 13.37 -5.21 -2.84
C GLN A 16 12.21 -4.56 -3.59
N LEU A 17 11.30 -3.87 -2.90
CA LEU A 17 10.15 -3.25 -3.52
C LEU A 17 10.57 -2.05 -4.37
N LYS A 18 10.44 -2.19 -5.70
CA LYS A 18 10.72 -1.13 -6.66
C LYS A 18 9.46 -0.31 -6.94
N PRO A 19 9.57 1.02 -7.14
CA PRO A 19 8.45 1.85 -7.54
C PRO A 19 7.82 1.41 -8.86
N SER A 20 6.52 1.62 -9.00
CA SER A 20 5.74 1.21 -10.17
C SER A 20 6.15 1.94 -11.46
N LEU A 21 6.78 3.10 -11.34
CA LEU A 21 7.33 3.82 -12.50
C LEU A 21 8.57 3.15 -13.09
N GLU A 22 9.32 2.37 -12.29
CA GLU A 22 10.45 1.58 -12.76
C GLU A 22 10.02 0.18 -13.20
N VAL A 23 9.15 -0.45 -12.40
CA VAL A 23 8.62 -1.78 -12.67
C VAL A 23 7.10 -1.72 -12.56
N PRO A 24 6.39 -1.53 -13.70
CA PRO A 24 4.94 -1.46 -13.67
C PRO A 24 4.31 -2.75 -13.13
N PRO A 25 3.34 -2.65 -12.21
CA PRO A 25 2.72 -3.83 -11.63
C PRO A 25 1.83 -4.54 -12.65
N LYS A 26 1.83 -5.87 -12.59
CA LYS A 26 0.81 -6.69 -13.28
C LYS A 26 -0.47 -6.65 -12.45
N VAL A 27 -1.45 -5.87 -12.90
CA VAL A 27 -2.74 -5.71 -12.23
C VAL A 27 -3.81 -6.46 -13.01
N GLU A 28 -4.54 -7.34 -12.34
CA GLU A 28 -5.76 -7.94 -12.88
C GLU A 28 -6.87 -6.88 -12.89
N LEU A 29 -7.28 -6.44 -14.09
CA LEU A 29 -8.34 -5.46 -14.25
C LEU A 29 -9.69 -6.12 -13.98
N LYS A 30 -10.52 -5.47 -13.17
CA LYS A 30 -11.88 -5.92 -12.86
C LYS A 30 -12.87 -5.30 -13.82
N GLU A 31 -14.03 -5.93 -13.98
CA GLU A 31 -15.13 -5.30 -14.71
C GLU A 31 -15.55 -4.01 -14.00
N LEU A 32 -15.67 -2.93 -14.77
CA LEU A 32 -16.09 -1.63 -14.27
C LEU A 32 -17.57 -1.38 -14.60
N PRO A 33 -18.27 -0.62 -13.75
CA PRO A 33 -19.56 -0.04 -14.11
C PRO A 33 -19.49 0.76 -15.42
N ASN A 34 -20.58 0.79 -16.18
CA ASN A 34 -20.67 1.47 -17.49
C ASN A 34 -20.29 2.96 -17.50
N HIS A 35 -20.32 3.65 -16.36
CA HIS A 35 -19.94 5.05 -16.24
C HIS A 35 -18.44 5.27 -15.97
N LEU A 36 -17.65 4.19 -15.84
CA LEU A 36 -16.21 4.22 -15.63
C LEU A 36 -15.48 3.45 -16.73
N LYS A 37 -14.27 3.88 -17.06
CA LYS A 37 -13.38 3.17 -17.99
C LYS A 37 -11.95 3.21 -17.51
N TYR A 38 -11.16 2.25 -17.97
CA TYR A 38 -9.72 2.27 -17.79
C TYR A 38 -9.06 3.21 -18.81
N ALA A 39 -8.09 3.98 -18.33
CA ALA A 39 -7.09 4.64 -19.14
C ALA A 39 -5.70 4.28 -18.59
N PHE A 40 -4.66 4.49 -19.40
CA PHE A 40 -3.32 4.02 -19.07
C PHE A 40 -2.31 5.15 -19.14
N LEU A 41 -1.49 5.28 -18.10
CA LEU A 41 -0.45 6.30 -18.04
C LEU A 41 0.90 5.78 -18.54
N GLY A 42 1.11 4.46 -18.57
CA GLY A 42 2.34 3.82 -19.04
C GLY A 42 2.26 3.31 -20.48
N GLU A 43 3.38 2.81 -20.97
CA GLU A 43 3.47 2.09 -22.26
C GLU A 43 2.80 0.71 -22.13
N ASP A 44 2.45 0.08 -23.26
CA ASP A 44 1.86 -1.28 -23.30
C ASP A 44 0.65 -1.49 -22.37
N ASN A 45 -0.19 -0.46 -22.21
CA ASN A 45 -1.35 -0.46 -21.29
C ASN A 45 -0.96 -0.76 -19.83
N THR A 46 0.20 -0.28 -19.38
CA THR A 46 0.60 -0.31 -17.98
C THR A 46 0.13 0.92 -17.21
N LEU A 47 0.20 0.87 -15.88
CA LEU A 47 -0.21 1.94 -14.98
C LEU A 47 -1.68 2.38 -15.21
N PRO A 48 -2.63 1.46 -14.96
CA PRO A 48 -4.05 1.74 -15.15
C PRO A 48 -4.54 2.82 -14.19
N VAL A 49 -5.42 3.68 -14.68
CA VAL A 49 -6.22 4.62 -13.91
C VAL A 49 -7.68 4.47 -14.32
N ILE A 50 -8.59 4.72 -13.39
CA ILE A 50 -10.03 4.67 -13.66
C ILE A 50 -10.52 6.10 -13.83
N ILE A 51 -11.14 6.39 -14.97
CA ILE A 51 -11.70 7.70 -15.29
C ILE A 51 -13.18 7.56 -15.66
N ALA A 52 -13.91 8.68 -15.68
CA ALA A 52 -15.29 8.69 -16.12
C ALA A 52 -15.41 8.35 -17.62
N ALA A 53 -16.37 7.49 -17.97
CA ALA A 53 -16.59 7.05 -19.34
C ALA A 53 -17.31 8.08 -20.21
N ASN A 54 -18.02 9.02 -19.59
CA ASN A 54 -18.81 10.06 -20.26
C ASN A 54 -18.05 11.37 -20.53
N LEU A 55 -16.71 11.35 -20.44
CA LEU A 55 -15.87 12.50 -20.78
C LEU A 55 -15.89 12.73 -22.30
N THR A 56 -15.94 14.01 -22.70
CA THR A 56 -15.67 14.38 -24.09
C THR A 56 -14.20 14.14 -24.43
N GLU A 57 -13.88 13.95 -25.71
CA GLU A 57 -12.50 13.72 -26.16
C GLU A 57 -11.54 14.84 -25.70
N SER A 58 -12.00 16.09 -25.70
CA SER A 58 -11.20 17.23 -25.22
C SER A 58 -10.89 17.14 -23.73
N GLN A 59 -11.90 16.81 -22.91
CA GLN A 59 -11.74 16.67 -21.46
C GLN A 59 -10.85 15.49 -21.11
N GLU A 60 -11.03 14.36 -21.79
CA GLU A 60 -10.19 13.19 -21.59
C GLU A 60 -8.73 13.51 -21.96
N LYS A 61 -8.49 14.19 -23.08
CA LYS A 61 -7.13 14.57 -23.49
C LYS A 61 -6.47 15.50 -22.47
N GLU A 62 -7.20 16.47 -21.95
CA GLU A 62 -6.70 17.41 -20.93
C GLU A 62 -6.41 16.69 -19.60
N LEU A 63 -7.34 15.85 -19.14
CA LEU A 63 -7.15 15.01 -17.95
C LEU A 63 -5.92 14.09 -18.10
N MET A 64 -5.81 13.40 -19.23
CA MET A 64 -4.70 12.49 -19.49
C MET A 64 -3.37 13.22 -19.57
N LYS A 65 -3.34 14.47 -20.05
CA LYS A 65 -2.14 15.30 -20.02
C LYS A 65 -1.69 15.55 -18.58
N VAL A 66 -2.60 16.05 -17.72
CA VAL A 66 -2.30 16.33 -16.31
C VAL A 66 -1.85 15.07 -15.56
N LEU A 67 -2.55 13.95 -15.75
CA LEU A 67 -2.18 12.68 -15.11
C LEU A 67 -0.82 12.15 -15.58
N LYS A 68 -0.49 12.31 -16.86
CA LYS A 68 0.82 11.92 -17.41
C LYS A 68 1.96 12.83 -16.92
N GLU A 69 1.70 14.11 -16.68
CA GLU A 69 2.67 15.03 -16.07
C GLU A 69 2.89 14.71 -14.58
N ASN A 70 1.88 14.16 -13.90
CA ASN A 70 1.89 13.91 -12.45
C ASN A 70 1.87 12.42 -12.08
N LYS A 71 2.42 11.52 -12.90
CA LYS A 71 2.38 10.06 -12.65
C LYS A 71 2.94 9.67 -11.29
N ALA A 72 3.97 10.38 -10.81
CA ALA A 72 4.62 10.11 -9.54
C ALA A 72 3.75 10.39 -8.30
N ALA A 73 2.63 11.08 -8.47
CA ALA A 73 1.66 11.30 -7.39
C ALA A 73 0.68 10.14 -7.21
N VAL A 74 0.60 9.23 -8.16
CA VAL A 74 -0.30 8.07 -8.13
C VAL A 74 0.45 6.87 -7.53
N GLY A 75 -0.14 6.25 -6.52
CA GLY A 75 0.39 5.02 -5.93
C GLY A 75 -0.34 3.78 -6.47
N TRP A 76 0.33 2.96 -7.28
CA TRP A 76 -0.21 1.68 -7.75
C TRP A 76 0.16 0.53 -6.83
N THR A 77 1.33 0.60 -6.20
CA THR A 77 1.81 -0.36 -5.22
C THR A 77 2.17 0.33 -3.92
N ILE A 78 2.38 -0.46 -2.86
CA ILE A 78 2.82 0.05 -1.55
C ILE A 78 4.19 0.76 -1.65
N ALA A 79 5.03 0.38 -2.62
CA ALA A 79 6.33 0.99 -2.87
C ALA A 79 6.22 2.45 -3.35
N ASP A 80 5.10 2.81 -3.97
CA ASP A 80 4.85 4.18 -4.43
C ASP A 80 4.39 5.11 -3.31
N LEU A 81 3.91 4.54 -2.19
CA LEU A 81 3.42 5.31 -1.05
C LEU A 81 4.58 5.86 -0.25
N LYS A 82 5.00 7.08 -0.60
CA LYS A 82 6.02 7.81 0.15
C LYS A 82 5.40 8.40 1.42
N GLY A 83 5.79 7.85 2.57
CA GLY A 83 5.47 8.44 3.87
C GLY A 83 6.16 9.79 4.08
N ILE A 84 5.70 10.54 5.08
CA ILE A 84 6.41 11.73 5.57
C ILE A 84 7.52 11.24 6.50
N SER A 85 8.74 11.74 6.31
CA SER A 85 9.85 11.38 7.19
C SER A 85 9.55 11.80 8.64
N PRO A 86 9.74 10.91 9.63
CA PRO A 86 9.63 11.27 11.05
C PRO A 86 10.56 12.41 11.46
N ALA A 87 11.66 12.65 10.71
CA ALA A 87 12.54 13.80 10.95
C ALA A 87 11.87 15.15 10.65
N ILE A 88 10.78 15.17 9.86
CA ILE A 88 10.03 16.39 9.51
C ILE A 88 8.90 16.60 10.52
N VAL A 89 8.07 15.59 10.75
CA VAL A 89 6.94 15.65 11.69
C VAL A 89 6.83 14.34 12.44
N MET A 90 6.72 14.43 13.76
CA MET A 90 6.27 13.33 14.60
C MET A 90 4.98 13.72 15.31
N HIS A 91 4.01 12.80 15.31
CA HIS A 91 2.80 12.96 16.09
C HIS A 91 3.02 12.41 17.50
N LYS A 92 2.59 13.16 18.51
CA LYS A 92 2.56 12.70 19.90
C LYS A 92 1.11 12.45 20.31
N ILE A 93 0.80 11.21 20.68
CA ILE A 93 -0.48 10.88 21.30
C ILE A 93 -0.43 11.36 22.76
N ILE A 94 -1.38 12.21 23.15
CA ILE A 94 -1.48 12.70 24.54
C ILE A 94 -2.24 11.65 25.36
N THR A 95 -1.68 11.28 26.50
CA THR A 95 -2.28 10.35 27.48
C THR A 95 -2.33 11.02 28.84
N ASP A 96 -3.26 10.59 29.70
CA ASP A 96 -3.31 11.07 31.08
C ASP A 96 -2.05 10.64 31.86
N GLN A 97 -1.64 11.46 32.84
CA GLN A 97 -0.37 11.27 33.56
C GLN A 97 -0.31 9.97 34.36
N ASP A 98 -1.45 9.46 34.81
CA ASP A 98 -1.54 8.29 35.70
C ASP A 98 -1.79 6.97 34.95
N VAL A 99 -1.83 6.99 33.61
CA VAL A 99 -2.10 5.80 32.80
C VAL A 99 -0.83 4.97 32.61
N LYS A 100 -0.91 3.69 32.99
CA LYS A 100 0.17 2.72 32.80
C LYS A 100 0.00 1.97 31.47
N PRO A 101 1.09 1.60 30.77
CA PRO A 101 0.99 0.74 29.61
C PRO A 101 0.43 -0.63 30.00
N VAL A 102 -0.50 -1.14 29.20
CA VAL A 102 -1.11 -2.46 29.37
C VAL A 102 -0.77 -3.32 28.16
N ARG A 103 -0.40 -4.57 28.40
CA ARG A 103 -0.17 -5.56 27.35
C ARG A 103 -1.28 -6.60 27.37
N ASP A 104 -2.13 -6.57 26.35
CA ASP A 104 -3.10 -7.63 26.12
C ASP A 104 -2.46 -8.87 25.49
N THR A 105 -3.06 -10.03 25.75
CA THR A 105 -2.65 -11.28 25.12
C THR A 105 -3.00 -11.28 23.63
N GLN A 106 -2.07 -11.74 22.78
CA GLN A 106 -2.32 -11.85 21.34
C GLN A 106 -3.44 -12.86 21.07
N ARG A 107 -4.44 -12.44 20.29
CA ARG A 107 -5.54 -13.33 19.89
C ARG A 107 -5.06 -14.37 18.89
N ARG A 108 -5.59 -15.59 19.02
CA ARG A 108 -5.28 -16.69 18.11
C ARG A 108 -6.00 -16.51 16.78
N LEU A 109 -5.26 -16.61 15.68
CA LEU A 109 -5.81 -16.70 14.34
C LEU A 109 -5.87 -18.17 13.90
N ASN A 110 -6.84 -18.51 13.04
CA ASN A 110 -6.83 -19.81 12.38
C ASN A 110 -5.66 -19.87 11.37
N PRO A 111 -5.19 -21.08 10.97
CA PRO A 111 -4.00 -21.21 10.12
C PRO A 111 -4.09 -20.45 8.79
N ASN A 112 -5.23 -20.48 8.10
CA ASN A 112 -5.41 -19.80 6.82
C ASN A 112 -5.28 -18.28 6.96
N MET A 113 -5.93 -17.70 7.98
CA MET A 113 -5.85 -16.27 8.26
C MET A 113 -4.44 -15.85 8.66
N ARG A 114 -3.73 -16.71 9.39
CA ARG A 114 -2.36 -16.47 9.82
C ARG A 114 -1.41 -16.32 8.63
N GLU A 115 -1.53 -17.19 7.63
CA GLU A 115 -0.71 -17.09 6.41
C GLU A 115 -0.98 -15.81 5.63
N VAL A 116 -2.25 -15.38 5.52
CA VAL A 116 -2.61 -14.14 4.83
C VAL A 116 -2.10 -12.92 5.60
N VAL A 117 -2.28 -12.88 6.91
CA VAL A 117 -1.81 -11.78 7.76
C VAL A 117 -0.29 -11.68 7.72
N ASN A 118 0.43 -12.80 7.82
CA ASN A 118 1.89 -12.79 7.77
C ASN A 118 2.41 -12.23 6.44
N LYS A 119 1.79 -12.58 5.31
CA LYS A 119 2.15 -12.01 4.00
C LYS A 119 1.98 -10.49 3.95
N GLU A 120 0.89 -9.97 4.52
CA GLU A 120 0.65 -8.52 4.53
C GLU A 120 1.60 -7.80 5.50
N VAL A 121 1.90 -8.38 6.67
CA VAL A 121 2.87 -7.85 7.64
C VAL A 121 4.26 -7.74 7.00
N LEU A 122 4.72 -8.79 6.32
CA LEU A 122 6.01 -8.78 5.62
C LEU A 122 6.06 -7.69 4.55
N LYS A 123 5.00 -7.53 3.76
CA LYS A 123 4.89 -6.47 2.77
C LYS A 123 4.98 -5.06 3.37
N TRP A 124 4.43 -4.84 4.57
CA TRP A 124 4.49 -3.54 5.26
C TRP A 124 5.87 -3.29 5.88
N LEU A 125 6.53 -4.36 6.36
CA LEU A 125 7.92 -4.33 6.80
C LEU A 125 8.86 -3.99 5.64
N ASP A 126 8.71 -4.66 4.49
CA ASP A 126 9.48 -4.40 3.27
C ASP A 126 9.29 -2.96 2.76
N ALA A 127 8.10 -2.38 2.95
CA ALA A 127 7.81 -0.98 2.60
C ALA A 127 8.31 0.03 3.65
N GLY A 128 8.82 -0.42 4.80
CA GLY A 128 9.26 0.45 5.89
C GLY A 128 8.13 1.21 6.59
N ILE A 129 6.88 0.79 6.43
CA ILE A 129 5.71 1.42 7.06
C ILE A 129 5.61 1.02 8.54
N ILE A 130 5.99 -0.22 8.86
CA ILE A 130 6.08 -0.73 10.22
C ILE A 130 7.49 -1.22 10.48
N TYR A 131 7.86 -1.30 11.75
CA TYR A 131 9.15 -1.80 12.20
C TYR A 131 8.99 -2.56 13.53
N PRO A 132 9.84 -3.56 13.80
CA PRO A 132 9.83 -4.26 15.09
C PRO A 132 10.25 -3.31 16.23
N ILE A 133 9.60 -3.45 17.40
CA ILE A 133 9.85 -2.69 18.63
C ILE A 133 10.33 -3.58 19.77
#